data_AF-A0A812J0H5-F1
#
_entry.id   AF-A0A812J0H5-F1
#
_cell.length_a   1.000
_cell.length_b   1.000
_cell.length_c   1.000
_cell.angle_alpha   90.00
_cell.angle_beta   90.00
_cell.angle_gamma   90.00
#
_symmetry.space_group_name_H-M   'P 1'
#
loop_
_entity.id
_entity.type
_entity.pdbx_description
1 polymer ?
#
loop_
_entity_poly.entity_id
_entity_poly.type
_entity_poly.pdbx_seq_one_letter_code
_entity_poly.pdbx_strand_id
1 'polypeptide(L)'
;VFEAMKKLTFTSELSATQMVSKEGETIDFVSPVHTSGKNVETWMTEVENQMLAAVREVIKIGVESYIELDRTEWVLQQPGQVCLNSSQVHWTAEVEEAIGQAALSGYFEKLSDQLMGLVRLVRGDISKLQRMSIGALIVIDVHAKDTVEKMAKDNITDVFSFEWISQLRYYWEVSGKACYEYLGNSFRLVITPLTDMCYMTLMGAQSLNLGGAPAGPAGTLRKALRTWAGVLKCHKYAKIVAINGGMNTGTCRSYSNILTCCISTGTSKQK
;
A
#
# COMPACT_ATOMS: atom_id res chain seq x y z
N VAL A 1 -12.96 11.90 -8.22
CA VAL A 1 -12.17 11.35 -9.34
C VAL A 1 -11.01 10.56 -8.78
N PHE A 2 -10.18 11.16 -7.93
CA PHE A 2 -9.20 10.46 -7.09
C PHE A 2 -9.80 10.09 -5.73
N GLU A 3 -9.47 8.92 -5.17
CA GLU A 3 -10.08 8.44 -3.93
C GLU A 3 -9.47 9.06 -2.67
N ALA A 4 -8.14 9.17 -2.62
CA ALA A 4 -7.41 9.64 -1.44
C ALA A 4 -7.01 11.13 -1.48
N MET A 5 -7.11 11.76 -2.66
CA MET A 5 -6.79 13.17 -2.83
C MET A 5 -8.00 14.03 -2.48
N LYS A 6 -7.89 14.83 -1.41
CA LYS A 6 -8.95 15.75 -0.96
C LYS A 6 -8.90 17.09 -1.68
N LYS A 7 -7.70 17.62 -1.92
CA LYS A 7 -7.51 18.91 -2.59
C LYS A 7 -6.16 18.97 -3.33
N LEU A 8 -6.07 19.89 -4.27
CA LEU A 8 -4.85 20.30 -4.94
C LEU A 8 -4.43 21.69 -4.44
N THR A 9 -3.13 21.94 -4.33
CA THR A 9 -2.58 23.27 -4.11
C THR A 9 -2.31 23.91 -5.47
N PHE A 10 -2.82 25.12 -5.69
CA PHE A 10 -2.63 25.88 -6.92
C PHE A 10 -1.78 27.12 -6.69
N THR A 11 -0.94 27.45 -7.67
CA THR A 11 -0.28 28.76 -7.76
C THR A 11 -1.27 29.84 -8.22
N SER A 12 -0.86 31.11 -8.14
CA SER A 12 -1.60 32.25 -8.70
C SER A 12 -1.88 32.12 -10.20
N GLU A 13 -1.06 31.35 -10.92
CA GLU A 13 -1.16 31.09 -12.36
C GLU A 13 -2.01 29.85 -12.69
N LEU A 14 -2.83 29.38 -11.73
CA LEU A 14 -3.69 28.20 -11.88
C LEU A 14 -2.91 26.94 -12.26
N SER A 15 -1.75 26.74 -11.61
CA SER A 15 -0.94 25.53 -11.80
C SER A 15 -1.00 24.68 -10.55
N ALA A 16 -1.46 23.43 -10.68
CA ALA A 16 -1.50 22.48 -9.57
C ALA A 16 -0.08 21.99 -9.26
N THR A 17 0.34 22.07 -8.00
CA THR A 17 1.73 21.80 -7.56
C THR A 17 1.82 20.66 -6.55
N GLN A 18 0.80 20.48 -5.73
CA GLN A 18 0.75 19.45 -4.70
C GLN A 18 -0.61 18.79 -4.64
N MET A 19 -0.61 17.53 -4.25
CA MET A 19 -1.80 16.82 -3.81
C MET A 19 -1.83 16.72 -2.28
N VAL A 20 -3.03 16.86 -1.71
CA VAL A 20 -3.24 16.82 -0.26
C VAL A 20 -4.33 15.81 0.09
N SER A 21 -4.03 14.90 1.02
CA SER A 21 -4.97 13.91 1.52
C SER A 21 -6.00 14.51 2.48
N LYS A 22 -6.98 13.68 2.88
CA LYS A 22 -7.98 14.08 3.86
C LYS A 22 -7.39 14.32 5.24
N GLU A 23 -6.32 13.59 5.56
CA GLU A 23 -5.59 13.59 6.82
C GLU A 23 -4.57 14.73 6.90
N GLY A 24 -4.34 15.44 5.79
CA GLY A 24 -3.43 16.58 5.71
C GLY A 24 -2.02 16.24 5.27
N GLU A 25 -1.78 15.00 4.83
CA GLU A 25 -0.52 14.62 4.17
C GLU A 25 -0.43 15.29 2.80
N THR A 26 0.74 15.82 2.47
CA THR A 26 1.01 16.54 1.22
C THR A 26 2.11 15.84 0.44
N ILE A 27 1.94 15.73 -0.88
CA ILE A 27 2.97 15.24 -1.79
C ILE A 27 3.08 16.21 -2.97
N ASP A 28 4.30 16.66 -3.24
CA ASP A 28 4.65 17.50 -4.38
C ASP A 28 4.57 16.72 -5.70
N PHE A 29 4.05 17.36 -6.74
CA PHE A 29 4.18 16.85 -8.09
C PHE A 29 5.60 17.03 -8.61
N VAL A 30 6.05 16.07 -9.44
CA VAL A 30 7.35 16.15 -10.11
C VAL A 30 7.40 17.35 -11.04
N SER A 31 6.27 17.67 -11.67
CA SER A 31 6.10 18.91 -12.43
C SER A 31 4.72 19.51 -12.20
N PRO A 32 4.60 20.85 -12.11
CA PRO A 32 3.32 21.52 -12.00
C PRO A 32 2.40 21.20 -13.20
N VAL A 33 1.10 21.06 -12.94
CA VAL A 33 0.09 20.87 -13.98
C VAL A 33 -0.63 22.19 -14.24
N HIS A 34 -0.40 22.79 -15.40
CA HIS A 34 -1.07 24.02 -15.82
C HIS A 34 -2.50 23.74 -16.29
N THR A 35 -3.50 24.39 -15.67
CA THR A 35 -4.91 24.20 -16.06
C THR A 35 -5.42 25.23 -17.06
N SER A 36 -4.73 26.36 -17.22
CA SER A 36 -5.15 27.44 -18.11
C SER A 36 -5.21 26.99 -19.58
N GLY A 37 -6.31 27.31 -20.27
CA GLY A 37 -6.49 26.98 -21.69
C GLY A 37 -6.76 25.49 -22.00
N LYS A 38 -6.87 24.62 -20.99
CA LYS A 38 -7.16 23.19 -21.16
C LYS A 38 -8.59 22.85 -20.74
N ASN A 39 -9.21 21.90 -21.43
CA ASN A 39 -10.47 21.32 -20.97
C ASN A 39 -10.25 20.48 -19.69
N VAL A 40 -11.33 20.20 -18.95
CA VAL A 40 -11.24 19.52 -17.65
C VAL A 40 -10.64 18.13 -17.75
N GLU A 41 -11.01 17.35 -18.77
CA GLU A 41 -10.55 15.97 -18.95
C GLU A 41 -9.04 15.90 -19.20
N THR A 42 -8.48 16.83 -19.99
CA THR A 42 -7.05 16.87 -20.30
C THR A 42 -6.23 17.17 -19.06
N TRP A 43 -6.49 18.27 -18.34
CA TRP A 43 -5.66 18.61 -17.19
C TRP A 43 -5.88 17.64 -16.02
N MET A 44 -7.06 17.03 -15.87
CA MET A 44 -7.28 15.96 -14.88
C MET A 44 -6.49 14.69 -15.20
N THR A 45 -6.34 14.34 -16.48
CA THR A 45 -5.48 13.23 -16.92
C THR A 45 -4.01 13.54 -16.63
N GLU A 46 -3.58 14.78 -16.84
CA GLU A 46 -2.23 15.24 -16.48
C GLU A 46 -1.99 15.18 -14.97
N VAL A 47 -2.98 15.56 -14.14
CA VAL A 47 -2.93 15.39 -12.68
C VAL A 47 -2.82 13.92 -12.29
N GLU A 48 -3.55 13.00 -12.95
CA GLU A 48 -3.38 11.56 -12.71
C GLU A 48 -1.95 11.10 -13.00
N ASN A 49 -1.39 11.52 -14.13
CA ASN A 49 -0.02 11.17 -14.50
C ASN A 49 1.01 11.73 -13.50
N GLN A 50 0.85 12.99 -13.07
CA GLN A 50 1.73 13.61 -12.08
C GLN A 50 1.57 13.01 -10.69
N MET A 51 0.36 12.59 -10.30
CA MET A 51 0.14 11.82 -9.07
C MET A 51 0.95 10.52 -9.09
N LEU A 52 0.83 9.71 -10.16
CA LEU A 52 1.55 8.45 -10.27
C LEU A 52 3.08 8.66 -10.26
N ALA A 53 3.57 9.68 -10.98
CA ALA A 53 4.98 10.03 -11.01
C ALA A 53 5.49 10.47 -9.62
N ALA A 54 4.74 11.34 -8.94
CA ALA A 54 5.06 11.82 -7.61
C ALA A 54 5.14 10.70 -6.58
N VAL A 55 4.13 9.81 -6.54
CA VAL A 55 4.14 8.66 -5.62
C VAL A 55 5.34 7.76 -5.88
N ARG A 56 5.66 7.47 -7.14
CA ARG A 56 6.83 6.67 -7.49
C ARG A 56 8.12 7.33 -6.99
N GLU A 57 8.27 8.63 -7.21
CA GLU A 57 9.47 9.37 -6.81
C GLU A 57 9.67 9.36 -5.29
N VAL A 58 8.60 9.63 -4.52
CA VAL A 58 8.72 9.61 -3.05
C VAL A 58 8.94 8.20 -2.50
N ILE A 59 8.39 7.15 -3.13
CA ILE A 59 8.70 5.76 -2.74
C ILE A 59 10.17 5.45 -3.03
N LYS A 60 10.70 5.87 -4.18
CA LYS A 60 12.12 5.70 -4.53
C LYS A 60 13.02 6.31 -3.45
N ILE A 61 12.80 7.58 -3.15
CA ILE A 61 13.53 8.31 -2.10
C ILE A 61 13.40 7.60 -0.75
N GLY A 62 12.20 7.14 -0.40
CA GLY A 62 11.98 6.39 0.84
C GLY A 62 12.72 5.06 0.90
N VAL A 63 12.75 4.30 -0.20
CA VAL A 63 13.51 3.04 -0.29
C VAL A 63 15.01 3.30 -0.15
N GLU A 64 15.54 4.31 -0.83
CA GLU A 64 16.97 4.65 -0.82
C GLU A 64 17.42 5.17 0.57
N SER A 65 16.66 6.08 1.18
CA SER A 65 16.99 6.67 2.48
C SER A 65 16.80 5.75 3.69
N TYR A 66 16.08 4.63 3.55
CA TYR A 66 15.79 3.71 4.65
C TYR A 66 17.06 3.11 5.28
N ILE A 67 18.10 2.89 4.47
CA ILE A 67 19.38 2.32 4.94
C ILE A 67 20.36 3.38 5.48
N GLU A 68 20.07 4.67 5.24
CA GLU A 68 20.96 5.78 5.61
C GLU A 68 20.65 6.36 6.99
N LEU A 69 19.39 6.25 7.43
CA LEU A 69 18.87 6.84 8.66
C LEU A 69 18.47 5.77 9.67
N ASP A 70 18.44 6.14 10.95
CA ASP A 70 17.79 5.29 11.96
C ASP A 70 16.30 5.15 11.64
N ARG A 71 15.74 3.96 11.85
CA ARG A 71 14.34 3.66 11.50
C ARG A 71 13.34 4.61 12.19
N THR A 72 13.60 5.03 13.43
CA THR A 72 12.71 5.94 14.16
C THR A 72 12.78 7.38 13.64
N GLU A 73 13.93 7.79 13.11
CA GLU A 73 14.10 9.08 12.45
C GLU A 73 13.50 9.05 11.04
N TRP A 74 13.79 8.00 10.28
CA TRP A 74 13.31 7.82 8.91
C TRP A 74 11.78 7.90 8.81
N VAL A 75 11.05 7.22 9.70
CA VAL A 75 9.56 7.22 9.68
C VAL A 75 8.94 8.60 9.92
N LEU A 76 9.68 9.55 10.52
CA LEU A 76 9.20 10.91 10.76
C LEU A 76 9.36 11.81 9.54
N GLN A 77 10.28 11.46 8.63
CA GLN A 77 10.63 12.24 7.45
C GLN A 77 9.88 11.77 6.19
N GLN A 78 9.32 10.56 6.20
CA GLN A 78 8.64 9.99 5.04
C GLN A 78 7.10 10.13 5.12
N PRO A 79 6.41 10.27 3.97
CA PRO A 79 4.96 10.14 3.91
C PRO A 79 4.49 8.77 4.40
N GLY A 80 3.29 8.68 4.97
CA GLY A 80 2.75 7.44 5.53
C GLY A 80 2.73 6.28 4.53
N GLN A 81 2.29 6.52 3.29
CA GLN A 81 2.29 5.47 2.26
C GLN A 81 3.72 5.00 1.89
N VAL A 82 4.71 5.89 1.96
CA VAL A 82 6.13 5.57 1.73
C VAL A 82 6.66 4.71 2.88
N CYS A 83 6.38 5.09 4.13
CA CYS A 83 6.73 4.30 5.31
C CYS A 83 6.26 2.85 5.16
N LEU A 84 5.01 2.64 4.72
CA LEU A 84 4.46 1.29 4.55
C LEU A 84 5.10 0.51 3.41
N ASN A 85 5.25 1.12 2.24
CA ASN A 85 5.76 0.42 1.06
C ASN A 85 7.25 0.14 1.16
N SER A 86 8.05 1.13 1.53
CA SER A 86 9.51 0.99 1.62
C SER A 86 9.91 0.03 2.74
N SER A 87 9.22 0.05 3.89
CA SER A 87 9.47 -0.93 4.95
C SER A 87 9.21 -2.37 4.49
N GLN A 88 8.16 -2.61 3.68
CA GLN A 88 7.88 -3.94 3.15
C GLN A 88 8.91 -4.41 2.11
N VAL A 89 9.45 -3.50 1.30
CA VAL A 89 10.54 -3.80 0.36
C VAL A 89 11.77 -4.28 1.13
N HIS A 90 12.19 -3.51 2.14
CA HIS A 90 13.35 -3.87 2.95
C HIS A 90 13.10 -5.13 3.77
N TRP A 91 11.92 -5.27 4.37
CA TRP A 91 11.57 -6.50 5.09
C TRP A 91 11.64 -7.73 4.19
N THR A 92 11.14 -7.65 2.95
CA THR A 92 11.19 -8.77 1.99
C THR A 92 12.64 -9.18 1.73
N ALA A 93 13.51 -8.22 1.40
CA ALA A 93 14.92 -8.47 1.11
C ALA A 93 15.68 -9.04 2.32
N GLU A 94 15.48 -8.43 3.49
CA GLU A 94 16.17 -8.84 4.72
C GLU A 94 15.69 -10.22 5.22
N VAL A 95 14.43 -10.61 5.01
CA VAL A 95 13.96 -11.97 5.30
C VAL A 95 14.60 -12.99 4.37
N GLU A 96 14.63 -12.72 3.06
CA GLU A 96 15.23 -13.64 2.09
C GLU A 96 16.72 -13.86 2.38
N GLU A 97 17.43 -12.79 2.74
CA GLU A 97 18.81 -12.87 3.22
C GLU A 97 18.92 -13.71 4.51
N ALA A 98 18.08 -13.45 5.50
CA ALA A 98 18.09 -14.17 6.77
C ALA A 98 17.76 -15.67 6.60
N ILE A 99 16.88 -16.05 5.68
CA ILE A 99 16.61 -17.45 5.34
C ILE A 99 17.88 -18.08 4.73
N GLY A 100 18.48 -17.42 3.74
CA GLY A 100 19.68 -17.92 3.07
C GLY A 100 20.91 -18.07 4.00
N GLN A 101 20.99 -17.25 5.05
CA GLN A 101 22.05 -17.28 6.06
C GLN A 101 21.69 -18.11 7.31
N ALA A 102 20.50 -18.73 7.35
CA ALA A 102 19.96 -19.40 8.55
C ALA A 102 19.98 -18.50 9.82
N ALA A 103 19.69 -17.21 9.64
CA ALA A 103 19.79 -16.15 10.64
C ALA A 103 18.43 -15.56 11.06
N LEU A 104 17.32 -16.25 10.77
CA LEU A 104 15.96 -15.78 11.08
C LEU A 104 15.76 -15.38 12.55
N SER A 105 16.34 -16.13 13.50
CA SER A 105 16.25 -15.80 14.93
C SER A 105 16.94 -14.47 15.26
N GLY A 106 18.10 -14.19 14.66
CA GLY A 106 18.78 -12.91 14.84
C GLY A 106 18.01 -11.76 14.19
N TYR A 107 17.40 -12.01 13.04
CA TYR A 107 16.55 -11.03 12.38
C TYR A 107 15.25 -10.73 13.16
N PHE A 108 14.66 -11.74 13.81
CA PHE A 108 13.52 -11.55 14.73
C PHE A 108 13.85 -10.58 15.88
N GLU A 109 15.05 -10.68 16.47
CA GLU A 109 15.49 -9.76 17.53
C GLU A 109 15.61 -8.32 16.99
N LYS A 110 16.20 -8.13 15.80
CA LYS A 110 16.25 -6.82 15.12
C LYS A 110 14.84 -6.24 14.92
N LEU A 111 13.89 -7.04 14.44
CA LEU A 111 12.50 -6.61 14.26
C LEU A 111 11.82 -6.25 15.59
N SER A 112 12.12 -7.00 16.66
CA SER A 112 11.61 -6.73 18.00
C SER A 112 12.09 -5.39 18.53
N ASP A 113 13.38 -5.08 18.37
CA ASP A 113 13.97 -3.79 18.76
C ASP A 113 13.39 -2.62 17.95
N GLN A 114 13.31 -2.78 16.63
CA GLN A 114 12.72 -1.78 15.74
C GLN A 114 11.26 -1.48 16.09
N LEU A 115 10.45 -2.52 16.32
CA LEU A 115 9.05 -2.38 16.74
C LEU A 115 8.95 -1.65 18.08
N MET A 116 9.78 -2.00 19.06
CA MET A 116 9.80 -1.33 20.36
C MET A 116 10.22 0.14 20.25
N GLY A 117 11.14 0.45 19.35
CA GLY A 117 11.50 1.84 18.99
C GLY A 117 10.29 2.63 18.49
N LEU A 118 9.53 2.08 17.55
CA LEU A 118 8.31 2.72 17.03
C LEU A 118 7.22 2.87 18.10
N VAL A 119 7.03 1.88 18.98
CA VAL A 119 6.08 1.98 20.10
C VAL A 119 6.47 3.11 21.05
N ARG A 120 7.76 3.26 21.36
CA ARG A 120 8.25 4.37 22.19
C ARG A 120 8.04 5.71 21.49
N LEU A 121 8.36 5.79 20.20
CA LEU A 121 8.17 7.00 19.39
C LEU A 121 6.70 7.46 19.37
N VAL A 122 5.75 6.53 19.17
CA VAL A 122 4.32 6.84 19.20
C VAL A 122 3.86 7.28 20.58
N ARG A 123 4.50 6.88 21.68
CA ARG A 123 4.15 7.38 23.02
C ARG A 123 4.68 8.78 23.31
N GLY A 124 5.65 9.26 22.53
CA GLY A 124 6.20 10.60 22.66
C GLY A 124 5.38 11.68 21.95
N ASP A 125 6.01 12.86 21.83
CA ASP A 125 5.43 14.04 21.20
C ASP A 125 5.70 14.05 19.70
N ILE A 126 4.71 13.57 18.95
CA ILE A 126 4.67 13.58 17.49
C ILE A 126 3.33 14.12 17.00
N SER A 127 3.30 14.65 15.78
CA SER A 127 2.08 15.19 15.18
C SER A 127 0.99 14.12 15.04
N LYS A 128 -0.27 14.55 14.97
CA LYS A 128 -1.40 13.63 14.76
C LYS A 128 -1.25 12.83 13.47
N LEU A 129 -0.74 13.44 12.40
CA LEU A 129 -0.52 12.78 11.12
C LEU A 129 0.56 11.69 11.23
N GLN A 130 1.72 12.02 11.82
CA GLN A 130 2.79 11.04 12.08
C GLN A 130 2.30 9.90 12.96
N ARG A 131 1.53 10.19 14.00
CA ARG A 131 0.94 9.18 14.89
C ARG A 131 0.02 8.21 14.15
N MET A 132 -0.75 8.71 13.19
CA MET A 132 -1.57 7.87 12.30
C MET A 132 -0.71 6.99 11.39
N SER A 133 0.33 7.56 10.74
CA SER A 133 1.25 6.83 9.87
C SER A 133 1.98 5.71 10.62
N ILE A 134 2.57 6.04 11.76
CA ILE A 134 3.37 5.09 12.54
C ILE A 134 2.46 4.05 13.20
N GLY A 135 1.24 4.42 13.60
CA GLY A 135 0.25 3.44 14.07
C GLY A 135 -0.11 2.41 13.01
N ALA A 136 -0.27 2.84 11.75
CA ALA A 136 -0.47 1.93 10.62
C ALA A 136 0.76 1.05 10.35
N LEU A 137 1.98 1.60 10.46
CA LEU A 137 3.23 0.86 10.29
C LEU A 137 3.41 -0.21 11.37
N ILE A 138 3.15 0.12 12.65
CA ILE A 138 3.24 -0.82 13.78
C ILE A 138 2.36 -2.06 13.55
N VAL A 139 1.16 -1.88 12.98
CA VAL A 139 0.28 -3.01 12.68
C VAL A 139 0.92 -3.98 11.67
N ILE A 140 1.61 -3.45 10.66
CA ILE A 140 2.31 -4.24 9.65
C ILE A 140 3.57 -4.87 10.27
N ASP A 141 4.33 -4.12 11.05
CA ASP A 141 5.56 -4.61 11.69
C ASP A 141 5.31 -5.73 12.70
N VAL A 142 4.18 -5.69 13.44
CA VAL A 142 3.79 -6.81 14.31
C VAL A 142 3.59 -8.08 13.50
N HIS A 143 2.83 -8.02 12.40
CA HIS A 143 2.62 -9.17 11.54
C HIS A 143 3.92 -9.67 10.91
N ALA A 144 4.75 -8.75 10.40
CA ALA A 144 6.05 -9.05 9.80
C ALA A 144 6.98 -9.78 10.79
N LYS A 145 7.04 -9.29 12.03
CA LYS A 145 7.81 -9.91 13.12
C LYS A 145 7.26 -11.28 13.52
N ASP A 146 5.95 -11.42 13.69
CA ASP A 146 5.32 -12.69 14.09
C ASP A 146 5.49 -13.77 13.00
N THR A 147 5.47 -13.38 11.72
CA THR A 147 5.77 -14.27 10.59
C THR A 147 7.22 -14.76 10.63
N VAL A 148 8.19 -13.87 10.90
CA VAL A 148 9.60 -14.25 11.06
C VAL A 148 9.82 -15.15 12.28
N GLU A 149 9.16 -14.85 13.41
CA GLU A 149 9.22 -15.68 14.61
C GLU A 149 8.74 -17.12 14.32
N LYS A 150 7.63 -17.24 13.60
CA LYS A 150 7.08 -18.53 13.20
C LYS A 150 8.05 -19.29 12.29
N MET A 151 8.56 -18.65 11.23
CA MET A 151 9.51 -19.29 10.32
C MET A 151 10.81 -19.71 11.03
N ALA A 152 11.27 -18.93 12.01
CA ALA A 152 12.40 -19.30 12.85
C ALA A 152 12.12 -20.55 13.69
N LYS A 153 10.95 -20.62 14.34
CA LYS A 153 10.50 -21.81 15.12
C LYS A 153 10.37 -23.06 14.25
N ASP A 154 9.90 -22.88 13.01
CA ASP A 154 9.72 -23.95 12.03
C ASP A 154 11.06 -24.33 11.33
N ASN A 155 12.17 -23.68 11.68
CA ASN A 155 13.52 -23.89 11.12
C ASN A 155 13.57 -23.79 9.58
N ILE A 156 12.90 -22.78 9.03
CA ILE A 156 12.89 -22.54 7.59
C ILE A 156 14.26 -22.06 7.11
N THR A 157 14.85 -22.78 6.15
CA THR A 157 16.16 -22.47 5.55
C THR A 157 16.12 -22.33 4.04
N ASP A 158 14.94 -22.48 3.43
CA ASP A 158 14.76 -22.40 1.98
C ASP A 158 13.77 -21.28 1.63
N VAL A 159 14.19 -20.38 0.73
CA VAL A 159 13.36 -19.30 0.19
C VAL A 159 12.23 -19.83 -0.70
N PHE A 160 12.29 -21.11 -1.10
CA PHE A 160 11.19 -21.78 -1.79
C PHE A 160 10.23 -22.53 -0.86
N SER A 161 10.40 -22.41 0.46
CA SER A 161 9.43 -22.94 1.44
C SER A 161 8.06 -22.30 1.28
N PHE A 162 7.01 -23.08 1.52
CA PHE A 162 5.63 -22.60 1.40
C PHE A 162 5.35 -21.48 2.42
N GLU A 163 5.93 -21.58 3.61
CA GLU A 163 5.84 -20.60 4.69
C GLU A 163 6.26 -19.20 4.22
N TRP A 164 7.33 -19.11 3.43
CA TRP A 164 7.77 -17.84 2.83
C TRP A 164 6.99 -17.48 1.56
N ILE A 165 6.80 -18.43 0.63
CA ILE A 165 6.09 -18.18 -0.63
C ILE A 165 4.65 -17.69 -0.40
N SER A 166 4.01 -18.15 0.67
CA SER A 166 2.63 -17.74 1.02
C SER A 166 2.52 -16.29 1.50
N GLN A 167 3.64 -15.61 1.78
CA GLN A 167 3.66 -14.22 2.21
C GLN A 167 3.60 -13.26 1.03
N LEU A 168 3.03 -12.07 1.26
CA LEU A 168 3.07 -10.99 0.28
C LEU A 168 4.45 -10.32 0.29
N ARG A 169 5.12 -10.35 -0.87
CA ARG A 169 6.49 -9.88 -1.04
C ARG A 169 6.53 -8.64 -1.91
N TYR A 170 7.41 -7.70 -1.55
CA TYR A 170 7.55 -6.42 -2.20
C TYR A 170 8.94 -6.31 -2.79
N TYR A 171 9.01 -6.09 -4.11
CA TYR A 171 10.26 -5.89 -4.82
C TYR A 171 10.24 -4.51 -5.45
N TRP A 172 11.31 -3.75 -5.22
CA TRP A 172 11.48 -2.44 -5.84
C TRP A 172 12.29 -2.57 -7.13
N GLU A 173 11.66 -2.24 -8.27
CA GLU A 173 12.30 -2.25 -9.58
C GLU A 173 12.43 -0.83 -10.15
N VAL A 174 13.67 -0.42 -10.44
CA VAL A 174 14.01 0.91 -10.97
C VAL A 174 13.31 1.18 -12.31
N SER A 175 13.12 0.16 -13.16
CA SER A 175 12.46 0.25 -14.47
C SER A 175 10.97 -0.15 -14.46
N GLY A 176 10.45 -0.65 -13.34
CA GLY A 176 9.11 -1.23 -13.28
C GLY A 176 8.01 -0.19 -13.45
N LYS A 177 7.03 -0.43 -14.34
CA LYS A 177 5.81 0.41 -14.50
C LYS A 177 4.77 0.16 -13.38
N ALA A 178 5.21 0.13 -12.13
CA ALA A 178 4.28 -0.03 -11.02
C ALA A 178 3.35 1.20 -10.92
N CYS A 179 2.05 0.95 -11.03
CA CYS A 179 1.02 1.99 -10.95
C CYS A 179 0.69 2.28 -9.49
N TYR A 180 1.51 3.09 -8.83
CA TYR A 180 1.27 3.48 -7.45
C TYR A 180 0.22 4.58 -7.38
N GLU A 181 -1.05 4.19 -7.22
CA GLU A 181 -2.10 5.14 -6.87
C GLU A 181 -1.82 5.73 -5.48
N TYR A 182 -2.05 7.04 -5.32
CA TYR A 182 -1.98 7.66 -4.00
C TYR A 182 -3.19 7.22 -3.18
N LEU A 183 -2.92 6.59 -2.03
CA LEU A 183 -3.95 6.03 -1.14
C LEU A 183 -4.14 6.84 0.13
N GLY A 184 -3.28 7.83 0.35
CA GLY A 184 -3.26 8.63 1.56
C GLY A 184 -2.93 7.80 2.80
N ASN A 185 -3.07 8.44 3.96
CA ASN A 185 -2.79 7.82 5.23
C ASN A 185 -4.08 7.29 5.85
N SER A 186 -4.24 5.97 5.88
CA SER A 186 -5.41 5.32 6.46
C SER A 186 -5.00 4.28 7.49
N PHE A 187 -5.81 4.14 8.54
CA PHE A 187 -5.60 3.12 9.55
C PHE A 187 -5.55 1.73 8.92
N ARG A 188 -4.56 0.93 9.31
CA ARG A 188 -4.46 -0.47 8.93
C ARG A 188 -5.16 -1.33 9.98
N LEU A 189 -5.95 -2.27 9.49
CA LEU A 189 -6.52 -3.30 10.35
C LEU A 189 -5.48 -4.37 10.60
N VAL A 190 -5.54 -4.97 11.79
CA VAL A 190 -4.67 -6.06 12.20
C VAL A 190 -4.74 -7.20 11.18
N ILE A 191 -3.57 -7.65 10.73
CA ILE A 191 -3.43 -8.80 9.84
C ILE A 191 -3.55 -10.06 10.69
N THR A 192 -4.29 -11.04 10.20
CA THR A 192 -4.56 -12.31 10.89
C THR A 192 -4.40 -13.46 9.90
N PRO A 193 -4.20 -14.70 10.36
CA PRO A 193 -4.12 -15.85 9.46
C PRO A 193 -5.31 -15.98 8.51
N LEU A 194 -6.51 -15.57 8.96
CA LEU A 194 -7.70 -15.56 8.11
C LEU A 194 -7.60 -14.52 6.97
N THR A 195 -7.01 -13.36 7.27
CA THR A 195 -6.74 -12.34 6.25
C THR A 195 -5.74 -12.88 5.23
N ASP A 196 -4.67 -13.54 5.67
CA ASP A 196 -3.65 -14.14 4.79
C ASP A 196 -4.23 -15.21 3.86
N MET A 197 -5.10 -16.07 4.38
CA MET A 197 -5.85 -17.04 3.58
C MET A 197 -6.75 -16.36 2.53
N CYS A 198 -7.38 -15.24 2.88
CA CYS A 198 -8.15 -14.45 1.91
C CYS A 198 -7.24 -13.87 0.82
N TYR A 199 -6.05 -13.37 1.18
CA TYR A 199 -5.07 -12.87 0.20
C TYR A 199 -4.66 -13.96 -0.79
N MET A 200 -4.20 -15.12 -0.30
CA MET A 200 -3.76 -16.22 -1.16
C MET A 200 -4.87 -16.68 -2.12
N THR A 201 -6.11 -16.82 -1.61
CA THR A 201 -7.25 -17.23 -2.44
C THR A 201 -7.56 -16.20 -3.53
N LEU A 202 -7.58 -14.91 -3.17
CA LEU A 202 -7.91 -13.83 -4.10
C LEU A 202 -6.81 -13.61 -5.14
N MET A 203 -5.54 -13.68 -4.74
CA MET A 203 -4.40 -13.56 -5.65
C MET A 203 -4.31 -14.78 -6.59
N GLY A 204 -4.59 -15.98 -6.08
CA GLY A 204 -4.68 -17.20 -6.88
C GLY A 204 -5.85 -17.17 -7.87
N ALA A 205 -7.01 -16.65 -7.47
CA ALA A 205 -8.12 -16.43 -8.40
C ALA A 205 -7.74 -15.40 -9.48
N GLN A 206 -7.09 -14.30 -9.08
CA GLN A 206 -6.66 -13.25 -10.00
C GLN A 206 -5.63 -13.75 -11.02
N SER A 207 -4.66 -14.59 -10.62
CA SER A 207 -3.68 -15.15 -11.55
C SER A 207 -4.31 -16.06 -12.61
N LEU A 208 -5.49 -16.62 -12.30
CA LEU A 208 -6.31 -17.41 -13.22
C LEU A 208 -7.39 -16.58 -13.95
N ASN A 209 -7.36 -15.24 -13.83
CA ASN A 209 -8.41 -14.35 -14.34
C ASN A 209 -9.83 -14.69 -13.84
N LEU A 210 -9.94 -15.23 -12.63
CA LEU A 210 -11.20 -15.55 -11.95
C LEU A 210 -11.52 -14.51 -10.88
N GLY A 211 -12.82 -14.36 -10.57
CA GLY A 211 -13.26 -13.68 -9.36
C GLY A 211 -13.15 -14.60 -8.14
N GLY A 212 -12.79 -14.06 -6.99
CA GLY A 212 -12.84 -14.80 -5.72
C GLY A 212 -14.01 -14.35 -4.85
N ALA A 213 -14.71 -15.32 -4.26
CA ALA A 213 -15.83 -15.09 -3.35
C ALA A 213 -15.51 -15.65 -1.96
N PRO A 214 -14.71 -14.94 -1.14
CA PRO A 214 -14.46 -15.39 0.23
C PRO A 214 -15.78 -15.28 1.01
N ALA A 215 -16.14 -16.33 1.74
CA ALA A 215 -17.39 -16.41 2.50
C ALA A 215 -17.08 -16.59 4.00
N GLY A 216 -17.82 -15.88 4.85
CA GLY A 216 -17.66 -15.95 6.31
C GLY A 216 -18.56 -14.96 7.03
N PRO A 217 -18.56 -14.96 8.38
CA PRO A 217 -19.38 -14.03 9.18
C PRO A 217 -19.14 -12.57 8.76
N ALA A 218 -20.22 -11.81 8.57
CA ALA A 218 -20.21 -10.51 7.89
C ALA A 218 -19.21 -9.48 8.44
N GLY A 219 -18.90 -9.53 9.74
CA GLY A 219 -17.94 -8.63 10.38
C GLY A 219 -16.49 -8.96 10.07
N THR A 220 -16.15 -10.25 9.96
CA THR A 220 -14.78 -10.72 9.77
C THR A 220 -14.35 -10.57 8.31
N LEU A 221 -15.24 -10.94 7.38
CA LEU A 221 -14.98 -10.85 5.95
C LEU A 221 -14.79 -9.40 5.47
N ARG A 222 -15.64 -8.48 5.96
CA ARG A 222 -15.58 -7.05 5.60
C ARG A 222 -14.28 -6.40 6.06
N LYS A 223 -13.76 -6.81 7.22
CA LYS A 223 -12.47 -6.35 7.73
C LYS A 223 -11.34 -6.85 6.84
N ALA A 224 -11.32 -8.16 6.53
CA ALA A 224 -10.30 -8.75 5.67
C ALA A 224 -10.25 -8.12 4.26
N LEU A 225 -11.41 -7.92 3.63
CA LEU A 225 -11.50 -7.29 2.30
C LEU A 225 -11.05 -5.83 2.29
N ARG A 226 -11.24 -5.08 3.39
CA ARG A 226 -10.78 -3.69 3.51
C ARG A 226 -9.26 -3.58 3.66
N THR A 227 -8.66 -4.45 4.46
CA THR A 227 -7.19 -4.59 4.52
C THR A 227 -6.65 -4.96 3.13
N TRP A 228 -7.32 -5.91 2.46
CA TRP A 228 -6.98 -6.38 1.13
C TRP A 228 -6.95 -5.27 0.08
N ALA A 229 -8.00 -4.45 -0.03
CA ALA A 229 -8.01 -3.36 -0.99
C ALA A 229 -6.95 -2.29 -0.69
N GLY A 230 -6.62 -2.03 0.58
CA GLY A 230 -5.56 -1.08 0.93
C GLY A 230 -4.16 -1.53 0.47
N VAL A 231 -3.93 -2.83 0.40
CA VAL A 231 -2.66 -3.46 -0.01
C VAL A 231 -2.58 -3.66 -1.54
N LEU A 232 -3.68 -4.08 -2.16
CA LEU A 232 -3.74 -4.27 -3.61
C LEU A 232 -3.85 -2.99 -4.41
N LYS A 233 -4.43 -1.92 -3.87
CA LYS A 233 -4.42 -0.63 -4.55
C LYS A 233 -3.01 -0.06 -4.77
N CYS A 234 -2.00 -0.51 -4.02
CA CYS A 234 -0.59 -0.22 -4.34
C CYS A 234 -0.10 -0.93 -5.62
N HIS A 235 -0.83 -1.94 -6.12
CA HIS A 235 -0.40 -2.82 -7.21
C HIS A 235 -1.35 -2.80 -8.42
N LYS A 236 -2.68 -2.82 -8.22
CA LYS A 236 -3.74 -2.71 -9.24
C LYS A 236 -5.01 -2.14 -8.61
N TYR A 237 -5.64 -1.16 -9.26
CA TYR A 237 -6.89 -0.51 -8.83
C TYR A 237 -7.93 -1.51 -8.30
N ALA A 238 -8.16 -1.52 -6.98
CA ALA A 238 -9.17 -2.35 -6.34
C ALA A 238 -10.27 -1.48 -5.73
N LYS A 239 -11.53 -1.67 -6.13
CA LYS A 239 -12.68 -0.96 -5.56
C LYS A 239 -13.56 -1.91 -4.75
N ILE A 240 -13.84 -1.55 -3.50
CA ILE A 240 -14.82 -2.27 -2.66
C ILE A 240 -16.17 -1.59 -2.81
N VAL A 241 -17.17 -2.34 -3.27
CA VAL A 241 -18.57 -1.90 -3.30
C VAL A 241 -19.32 -2.61 -2.17
N ALA A 242 -19.82 -1.84 -1.19
CA ALA A 242 -20.68 -2.39 -0.15
C ALA A 242 -22.14 -2.33 -0.61
N ILE A 243 -22.79 -3.49 -0.68
CA ILE A 243 -24.19 -3.63 -1.06
C ILE A 243 -25.01 -3.80 0.23
N ASN A 244 -25.76 -2.76 0.61
CA ASN A 244 -26.69 -2.82 1.73
C ASN A 244 -28.12 -2.72 1.16
N GLY A 245 -28.80 -3.87 1.04
CA GLY A 245 -30.08 -4.00 0.31
C GLY A 245 -29.90 -4.60 -1.09
N GLY A 246 -30.98 -5.14 -1.68
CA GLY A 246 -30.92 -5.77 -3.00
C GLY A 246 -30.44 -4.79 -4.08
N MET A 247 -29.54 -5.23 -4.96
CA MET A 247 -29.17 -4.45 -6.14
C MET A 247 -30.21 -4.65 -7.24
N ASN A 248 -30.73 -3.56 -7.79
CA ASN A 248 -31.53 -3.65 -9.01
C ASN A 248 -30.62 -3.86 -10.24
N THR A 249 -31.20 -4.37 -11.33
CA THR A 249 -30.48 -4.70 -12.57
C THR A 249 -29.81 -3.49 -13.22
N GLY A 250 -30.39 -2.29 -13.07
CA GLY A 250 -29.80 -1.04 -13.55
C GLY A 250 -28.50 -0.69 -12.81
N THR A 251 -28.50 -0.79 -11.48
CA THR A 251 -27.34 -0.57 -10.63
C THR A 251 -26.24 -1.61 -10.93
N CYS A 252 -26.59 -2.89 -11.08
CA CYS A 252 -25.63 -3.92 -11.49
C CYS A 252 -24.99 -3.60 -12.86
N ARG A 253 -25.78 -3.15 -13.84
CA ARG A 253 -25.28 -2.81 -15.18
C ARG A 253 -24.39 -1.57 -15.15
N SER A 254 -24.71 -0.56 -14.35
CA SER A 254 -23.84 0.62 -14.14
C SER A 254 -22.52 0.24 -13.48
N TYR A 255 -22.51 -0.60 -12.44
CA TYR A 255 -21.27 -1.08 -11.82
C TYR A 255 -20.47 -1.96 -12.79
N SER A 256 -21.12 -2.82 -13.55
CA SER A 256 -20.47 -3.62 -14.60
C SER A 256 -19.81 -2.73 -15.65
N ASN A 257 -20.47 -1.67 -16.11
CA ASN A 257 -19.90 -0.72 -17.06
C ASN A 257 -18.73 0.07 -16.47
N ILE A 258 -18.81 0.49 -15.19
CA ILE A 258 -17.72 1.17 -14.48
C ILE A 258 -16.52 0.23 -14.31
N LEU A 259 -16.76 -1.03 -13.91
CA LEU A 259 -15.71 -2.04 -13.76
C LEU A 259 -15.10 -2.41 -15.11
N THR A 260 -15.90 -2.55 -16.16
CA THR A 260 -15.43 -2.79 -17.54
C THR A 260 -14.62 -1.60 -18.05
N CYS A 261 -14.98 -0.37 -17.71
CA CYS A 261 -14.21 0.84 -18.00
C CYS A 261 -12.88 0.90 -17.20
N CYS A 262 -12.88 0.49 -15.92
CA CYS A 262 -11.66 0.35 -15.13
C CYS A 262 -10.74 -0.76 -15.68
N ILE A 263 -11.31 -1.84 -16.21
CA ILE A 263 -10.57 -2.93 -16.87
C ILE A 263 -10.05 -2.47 -18.24
N SER A 264 -10.82 -1.72 -19.02
CA SER A 264 -10.40 -1.23 -20.35
C SER A 264 -9.33 -0.14 -20.26
N THR A 265 -9.40 0.75 -19.25
CA THR A 265 -8.34 1.74 -18.94
C THR A 265 -7.09 1.10 -18.34
N GLY A 266 -7.23 -0.02 -17.61
CA GLY A 266 -6.10 -0.82 -17.14
C GLY A 266 -5.43 -1.66 -18.24
N THR A 267 -6.19 -2.13 -19.22
CA THR A 267 -5.68 -2.95 -20.34
C THR A 267 -5.17 -2.11 -21.52
N SER A 268 -5.69 -0.89 -21.74
CA SER A 268 -5.12 0.05 -22.72
C SER A 268 -3.73 0.57 -22.34
N LYS A 269 -3.32 0.42 -21.08
CA LYS A 269 -1.97 0.72 -20.58
C LYS A 269 -1.00 -0.50 -20.64
N GLN A 270 -1.46 -1.65 -21.15
CA GLN A 270 -0.68 -2.90 -21.29
C GLN A 270 -0.37 -3.32 -22.74
N LYS A 271 -0.58 -2.44 -23.74
CA LYS A 271 -0.06 -2.64 -25.10
C LYS A 271 0.95 -1.57 -25.47
#